data_AF-A0A840CNY3-F1
#
_entry.id   AF-A0A840CNY3-F1
#
_cell.length_a   1.000
_cell.length_b   1.000
_cell.length_c   1.000
_cell.angle_alpha   90.00
_cell.angle_beta   90.00
_cell.angle_gamma   90.00
#
_symmetry.space_group_name_H-M   'P 1'
#
loop_
_entity.id
_entity.type
_entity.pdbx_description
1 polymer ?
#
loop_
_entity_poly.entity_id
_entity_poly.type
_entity_poly.pdbx_seq_one_letter_code
_entity_poly.pdbx_strand_id
1 'polypeptide(L)'
;MEKIIKLLLLGFCLLTTAYACSNDDDAPEPELIVSAESILFKKEGGDKVMHIKTNHQWTVSSSETWCTVTPSSGDGTGTIKLTVNATENTSNDERSAVLTVNAGGITKQVVVTQALTNKLVITKKEYEAKVEGETITVNYQATGDVAVKINGDWIT
;
A
#
# COMPACT_ATOMS: atom_id res chain seq x y z
N MET A 1 38.25 80.19 -36.29
CA MET A 1 37.55 79.10 -36.99
C MET A 1 37.09 78.13 -35.92
N GLU A 2 35.93 78.35 -35.29
CA GLU A 2 34.61 77.84 -35.75
C GLU A 2 34.68 76.32 -36.03
N LYS A 3 33.97 75.41 -35.35
CA LYS A 3 32.59 75.47 -34.84
C LYS A 3 32.35 74.64 -33.57
N ILE A 4 31.45 75.18 -32.76
CA ILE A 4 30.66 74.58 -31.67
C ILE A 4 29.70 73.51 -32.23
N ILE A 5 29.33 72.47 -31.43
CA ILE A 5 27.93 72.06 -31.11
C ILE A 5 27.89 70.79 -30.21
N LYS A 6 27.56 71.03 -28.93
CA LYS A 6 26.55 70.39 -28.04
C LYS A 6 26.50 68.85 -27.96
N LEU A 7 26.82 68.26 -26.79
CA LEU A 7 25.95 68.07 -25.60
C LEU A 7 24.94 66.92 -25.78
N LEU A 8 25.17 65.80 -25.07
CA LEU A 8 24.24 64.92 -24.35
C LEU A 8 25.13 63.86 -23.64
N LEU A 9 25.59 64.09 -22.41
CA LEU A 9 25.00 63.71 -21.10
C LEU A 9 24.94 62.19 -20.82
N LEU A 10 25.57 61.82 -19.68
CA LEU A 10 25.50 60.56 -18.92
C LEU A 10 26.16 59.33 -19.58
N GLY A 11 27.03 58.55 -18.96
CA GLY A 11 27.44 58.47 -17.56
C GLY A 11 27.92 57.04 -17.29
N PHE A 12 29.04 56.92 -16.58
CA PHE A 12 29.32 55.86 -15.61
C PHE A 12 29.46 54.39 -16.08
N CYS A 13 30.70 53.89 -15.95
CA CYS A 13 31.08 52.69 -15.19
C CYS A 13 30.19 51.43 -15.23
N LEU A 14 30.83 50.31 -15.58
CA LEU A 14 30.45 48.91 -15.28
C LEU A 14 29.05 48.46 -15.75
N LEU A 15 29.02 47.61 -16.78
CA LEU A 15 27.94 46.63 -16.95
C LEU A 15 28.56 45.25 -16.87
N THR A 16 28.74 44.85 -15.61
CA THR A 16 28.91 43.48 -15.15
C THR A 16 27.81 42.59 -15.71
N THR A 17 28.21 41.40 -16.12
CA THR A 17 27.35 40.27 -16.43
C THR A 17 26.41 39.98 -15.26
N ALA A 18 25.15 40.42 -15.35
CA ALA A 18 24.10 39.88 -14.51
C ALA A 18 23.53 38.65 -15.22
N TYR A 19 24.18 37.51 -15.01
CA TYR A 19 23.44 36.26 -14.84
C TYR A 19 22.56 36.48 -13.60
N ALA A 20 21.39 37.08 -13.77
CA ALA A 20 20.37 37.15 -12.75
C ALA A 20 19.48 35.91 -12.90
N CYS A 21 20.06 34.75 -12.57
CA CYS A 21 19.29 33.61 -12.09
C CYS A 21 19.83 33.29 -10.70
N SER A 22 19.38 34.04 -9.71
CA SER A 22 19.50 33.64 -8.31
C SER A 22 18.13 33.81 -7.66
N ASN A 23 17.23 32.91 -8.00
CA ASN A 23 16.15 32.57 -7.08
C ASN A 23 16.54 31.20 -6.53
N ASP A 24 17.53 31.19 -5.63
CA ASP A 24 17.69 30.11 -4.67
C ASP A 24 16.47 30.22 -3.74
N ASP A 25 15.40 29.54 -4.11
CA ASP A 25 14.27 29.31 -3.21
C ASP A 25 14.74 28.26 -2.18
N ASP A 26 15.16 28.72 -1.00
CA ASP A 26 15.48 27.91 0.19
C ASP A 26 14.21 27.25 0.79
N ALA A 27 13.36 26.65 -0.05
CA ALA A 27 12.26 25.83 0.41
C ALA A 27 12.80 24.49 0.94
N PRO A 28 12.26 23.96 2.05
CA PRO A 28 12.67 22.64 2.52
C PRO A 28 12.38 21.59 1.43
N GLU A 29 13.35 20.71 1.16
CA GLU A 29 13.16 19.62 0.21
C GLU A 29 11.96 18.75 0.61
N PRO A 30 11.16 18.25 -0.35
CA PRO A 30 10.08 17.33 -0.06
C PRO A 30 10.55 16.07 0.67
N GLU A 31 9.87 15.69 1.75
CA GLU A 31 10.11 14.46 2.50
C GLU A 31 8.87 13.56 2.45
N LEU A 32 9.06 12.27 2.17
CA LEU A 32 8.02 11.25 2.34
C LEU A 32 8.63 9.92 2.78
N ILE A 33 8.25 9.47 3.98
CA ILE A 33 8.62 8.17 4.54
C ILE A 33 7.35 7.38 4.86
N VAL A 34 7.35 6.09 4.55
CA VAL A 34 6.30 5.14 4.94
C VAL A 34 6.85 4.19 5.99
N SER A 35 6.06 3.84 7.00
CA SER A 35 6.52 2.98 8.10
C SER A 35 6.68 1.50 7.71
N ALA A 36 6.13 1.10 6.57
CA ALA A 36 6.18 -0.27 6.05
C ALA A 36 6.07 -0.24 4.53
N GLU A 37 6.80 -1.13 3.85
CA GLU A 37 6.69 -1.36 2.41
C GLU A 37 5.70 -2.48 2.09
N SER A 38 5.33 -3.29 3.08
CA SER A 38 4.33 -4.34 2.94
C SER A 38 3.45 -4.52 4.18
N ILE A 39 2.22 -4.97 3.97
CA ILE A 39 1.24 -5.28 5.01
C ILE A 39 0.59 -6.62 4.71
N LEU A 40 0.64 -7.55 5.67
CA LEU A 40 0.02 -8.87 5.55
C LEU A 40 -1.28 -8.94 6.36
N PHE A 41 -2.38 -9.31 5.71
CA PHE A 41 -3.64 -9.67 6.34
C PHE A 41 -3.92 -11.18 6.29
N LYS A 42 -4.60 -11.67 7.32
CA LYS A 42 -5.28 -12.98 7.26
C LYS A 42 -6.53 -12.87 6.38
N LYS A 43 -7.15 -14.00 6.04
CA LYS A 43 -8.35 -14.02 5.22
C LYS A 43 -9.45 -13.13 5.79
N GLU A 44 -9.61 -13.08 7.12
CA GLU A 44 -10.68 -12.33 7.78
C GLU A 44 -10.58 -10.82 7.51
N GLY A 45 -9.39 -10.34 7.13
CA GLY A 45 -9.11 -8.92 6.95
C GLY A 45 -9.04 -8.21 8.28
N GLY A 46 -9.69 -7.04 8.36
CA GLY A 46 -9.70 -6.14 9.50
C GLY A 46 -8.81 -4.92 9.31
N ASP A 47 -8.40 -4.31 10.42
CA ASP A 47 -7.64 -3.06 10.43
C ASP A 47 -6.18 -3.28 10.81
N LYS A 48 -5.29 -2.54 10.14
CA LYS A 48 -3.88 -2.39 10.51
C LYS A 48 -3.50 -0.93 10.48
N VAL A 49 -2.58 -0.56 11.35
CA VAL A 49 -2.05 0.80 11.42
C VAL A 49 -0.76 0.88 10.61
N MET A 50 -0.65 1.91 9.79
CA MET A 50 0.61 2.37 9.21
C MET A 50 0.82 3.85 9.50
N HIS A 51 2.06 4.32 9.41
CA HIS A 51 2.37 5.74 9.53
C HIS A 51 3.06 6.23 8.28
N ILE A 52 2.82 7.50 7.97
CA ILE A 52 3.61 8.26 7.01
C ILE A 52 4.25 9.44 7.73
N LYS A 53 5.42 9.88 7.27
CA LYS A 53 6.04 11.13 7.67
C LYS A 53 6.25 11.99 6.43
N THR A 54 5.73 13.23 6.44
CA THR A 54 5.80 14.15 5.30
C THR A 54 5.81 15.61 5.74
N ASN A 55 6.39 16.49 4.93
CA ASN A 55 6.30 17.96 5.08
C ASN A 55 5.34 18.61 4.05
N HIS A 56 4.62 17.81 3.27
CA HIS A 56 3.62 18.25 2.29
C HIS A 56 2.25 17.64 2.52
N GLN A 57 1.23 18.28 1.93
CA GLN A 57 -0.07 17.65 1.69
C GLN A 57 0.11 16.30 1.01
N TRP A 58 -0.68 15.33 1.44
CA TRP A 58 -0.54 13.95 1.04
C TRP A 58 -1.86 13.32 0.61
N THR A 59 -1.76 12.29 -0.23
CA THR A 59 -2.87 11.43 -0.63
C THR A 59 -2.45 9.97 -0.62
N VAL A 60 -3.40 9.07 -0.39
CA VAL A 60 -3.25 7.62 -0.47
C VAL A 60 -4.40 7.06 -1.28
N SER A 61 -4.08 6.31 -2.33
CA SER A 61 -5.04 5.55 -3.12
C SER A 61 -4.74 4.05 -3.05
N SER A 62 -5.77 3.23 -3.19
CA SER A 62 -5.64 1.78 -3.34
C SER A 62 -5.89 1.38 -4.78
N SER A 63 -5.16 0.37 -5.28
CA SER A 63 -5.45 -0.26 -6.57
C SER A 63 -6.72 -1.12 -6.54
N GLU A 64 -7.19 -1.50 -5.35
CA GLU A 64 -8.29 -2.44 -5.16
C GLU A 64 -9.34 -1.91 -4.18
N THR A 65 -10.62 -2.24 -4.41
CA THR A 65 -11.74 -1.76 -3.59
C THR A 65 -11.90 -2.47 -2.25
N TRP A 66 -11.35 -3.68 -2.11
CA TRP A 66 -11.39 -4.44 -0.86
C TRP A 66 -10.36 -3.97 0.18
N CYS A 67 -9.40 -3.14 -0.24
CA CYS A 67 -8.37 -2.54 0.61
C CYS A 67 -8.54 -1.02 0.62
N THR A 68 -8.80 -0.42 1.77
CA THR A 68 -9.03 1.03 1.90
C THR A 68 -8.13 1.64 2.96
N VAL A 69 -7.92 2.96 2.90
CA VAL A 69 -7.08 3.69 3.86
C VAL A 69 -7.84 4.91 4.37
N THR A 70 -7.84 5.10 5.68
CA THR A 70 -8.46 6.24 6.34
C THR A 70 -7.51 6.89 7.35
N PRO A 71 -7.30 8.22 7.30
CA PRO A 71 -7.69 9.12 6.21
C PRO A 71 -6.94 8.80 4.89
N SER A 72 -7.55 9.09 3.74
CA SER A 72 -6.92 8.90 2.41
C SER A 72 -6.27 10.17 1.86
N SER A 73 -6.41 11.30 2.53
CA SER A 73 -5.71 12.54 2.23
C SER A 73 -5.63 13.44 3.45
N GLY A 74 -4.73 14.40 3.41
CA GLY A 74 -4.61 15.41 4.46
C GLY A 74 -3.60 16.48 4.09
N ASP A 75 -3.74 17.64 4.74
CA ASP A 75 -2.83 18.79 4.68
C ASP A 75 -1.82 18.80 5.84
N GLY A 76 -2.01 17.92 6.84
CA GLY A 76 -1.12 17.80 8.00
C GLY A 76 0.30 17.35 7.61
N THR A 77 1.28 17.96 8.27
CA THR A 77 2.71 17.63 8.19
C THR A 77 3.18 16.87 9.44
N GLY A 78 4.38 16.30 9.39
CA GLY A 78 4.92 15.44 10.44
C GLY A 78 4.49 14.00 10.28
N THR A 79 4.35 13.27 11.40
CA THR A 79 3.94 11.87 11.40
C THR A 79 2.42 11.74 11.46
N ILE A 80 1.83 11.12 10.44
CA ILE A 80 0.39 10.86 10.34
C ILE A 80 0.13 9.37 10.54
N LYS A 81 -0.86 9.05 11.37
CA LYS A 81 -1.39 7.69 11.54
C LYS A 81 -2.48 7.43 10.50
N LEU A 82 -2.34 6.33 9.76
CA LEU A 82 -3.32 5.84 8.81
C LEU A 82 -3.82 4.46 9.25
N THR A 83 -5.12 4.22 9.07
CA THR A 83 -5.72 2.90 9.23
C THR A 83 -5.94 2.29 7.85
N VAL A 84 -5.28 1.16 7.58
CA VAL A 84 -5.52 0.32 6.41
C VAL A 84 -6.54 -0.73 6.79
N ASN A 85 -7.67 -0.76 6.09
CA ASN A 85 -8.72 -1.75 6.26
C ASN A 85 -8.73 -2.71 5.07
N ALA A 86 -8.82 -4.01 5.33
CA ALA A 86 -9.09 -5.03 4.33
C ALA A 86 -10.39 -5.77 4.66
N THR A 87 -11.27 -5.96 3.68
CA THR A 87 -12.45 -6.83 3.85
C THR A 87 -12.04 -8.30 3.84
N GLU A 88 -12.94 -9.21 4.23
CA GLU A 88 -12.66 -10.64 4.17
C GLU A 88 -12.35 -11.10 2.73
N ASN A 89 -11.35 -11.97 2.59
CA ASN A 89 -11.07 -12.68 1.34
C ASN A 89 -11.83 -14.00 1.29
N THR A 90 -12.92 -14.02 0.51
CA THR A 90 -13.76 -15.20 0.27
C THR A 90 -13.33 -16.00 -0.96
N SER A 91 -12.28 -15.58 -1.67
CA SER A 91 -11.74 -16.33 -2.80
C SER A 91 -10.91 -17.53 -2.32
N ASN A 92 -10.60 -18.42 -3.26
CA ASN A 92 -9.73 -19.57 -3.02
C ASN A 92 -8.25 -19.24 -3.31
N ASP A 93 -7.93 -17.96 -3.58
CA ASP A 93 -6.61 -17.51 -3.99
C ASP A 93 -6.15 -16.36 -3.10
N GLU A 94 -4.83 -16.26 -2.92
CA GLU A 94 -4.26 -15.05 -2.32
C GLU A 94 -4.57 -13.85 -3.20
N ARG A 95 -4.85 -12.70 -2.59
CA ARG A 95 -5.04 -11.45 -3.32
C ARG A 95 -4.11 -10.37 -2.82
N SER A 96 -3.74 -9.46 -3.72
CA SER A 96 -2.85 -8.35 -3.41
C SER A 96 -3.39 -7.03 -3.94
N ALA A 97 -3.07 -5.94 -3.23
CA ALA A 97 -3.36 -4.57 -3.61
C ALA A 97 -2.10 -3.71 -3.42
N VAL A 98 -2.02 -2.59 -4.14
CA VAL A 98 -0.95 -1.60 -3.97
C VAL A 98 -1.56 -0.30 -3.46
N LEU A 99 -1.09 0.14 -2.30
CA LEU A 99 -1.37 1.48 -1.78
C LEU A 99 -0.33 2.44 -2.35
N THR A 100 -0.78 3.49 -3.03
CA THR A 100 0.09 4.54 -3.59
C THR A 100 -0.03 5.79 -2.73
N VAL A 101 1.06 6.16 -2.06
CA VAL A 101 1.18 7.36 -1.21
C VAL A 101 1.91 8.44 -1.99
N ASN A 102 1.31 9.63 -2.11
CA ASN A 102 1.92 10.78 -2.78
C ASN A 102 2.02 11.95 -1.82
N ALA A 103 3.17 12.64 -1.81
CA ALA A 103 3.35 13.91 -1.11
C ALA A 103 4.51 14.71 -1.74
N GLY A 104 4.31 16.00 -2.01
CA GLY A 104 5.38 16.88 -2.52
C GLY A 104 6.05 16.41 -3.83
N GLY A 105 5.32 15.68 -4.68
CA GLY A 105 5.86 15.08 -5.91
C GLY A 105 6.58 13.74 -5.72
N ILE A 106 6.75 13.26 -4.48
CA ILE A 106 7.29 11.94 -4.16
C ILE A 106 6.15 10.92 -4.14
N THR A 107 6.38 9.77 -4.76
CA THR A 107 5.48 8.61 -4.73
C THR A 107 6.15 7.44 -4.00
N LYS A 108 5.42 6.80 -3.08
CA LYS A 108 5.79 5.54 -2.42
C LYS A 108 4.68 4.52 -2.60
N GLN A 109 5.06 3.25 -2.68
CA GLN A 109 4.11 2.14 -2.79
C GLN A 109 4.23 1.22 -1.58
N VAL A 110 3.08 0.74 -1.10
CA VAL A 110 2.99 -0.27 -0.04
C VAL A 110 2.18 -1.44 -0.56
N VAL A 111 2.76 -2.63 -0.56
CA VAL A 111 2.12 -3.86 -1.04
C VAL A 111 1.29 -4.47 0.08
N VAL A 112 0.00 -4.66 -0.17
CA VAL A 112 -0.91 -5.34 0.77
C VAL A 112 -1.20 -6.72 0.23
N THR A 113 -0.87 -7.76 1.00
CA THR A 113 -1.16 -9.16 0.66
C THR A 113 -2.17 -9.71 1.65
N GLN A 114 -3.16 -10.45 1.15
CA GLN A 114 -4.18 -11.07 1.97
C GLN A 114 -4.35 -12.55 1.63
N ALA A 115 -4.12 -13.39 2.65
CA ALA A 115 -4.21 -14.84 2.53
C ALA A 115 -5.60 -15.32 2.06
N LEU A 116 -5.62 -16.50 1.44
CA LEU A 116 -6.83 -17.22 1.04
C LEU A 116 -7.53 -17.93 2.20
N THR A 117 -8.75 -18.43 1.96
CA THR A 117 -9.53 -19.23 2.90
C THR A 117 -8.95 -20.64 3.09
N ASN A 118 -8.93 -21.16 4.32
CA ASN A 118 -8.87 -22.60 4.60
C ASN A 118 -10.15 -23.29 4.06
N LYS A 119 -10.18 -23.58 2.77
CA LYS A 119 -11.16 -24.42 2.09
C LYS A 119 -11.09 -25.83 2.66
N LEU A 120 -12.24 -26.44 2.98
CA LEU A 120 -12.40 -27.88 3.16
C LEU A 120 -13.66 -28.30 2.40
N VAL A 121 -13.50 -29.13 1.37
CA VAL A 121 -14.60 -29.69 0.59
C VAL A 121 -14.55 -31.20 0.70
N ILE A 122 -15.65 -31.81 1.16
CA ILE A 122 -15.81 -33.27 1.22
C ILE A 122 -16.82 -33.67 0.14
N THR A 123 -16.41 -34.52 -0.79
CA THR A 123 -17.22 -34.90 -1.96
C THR A 123 -18.33 -35.89 -1.61
N LYS A 124 -18.09 -36.82 -0.67
CA LYS A 124 -19.05 -37.83 -0.23
C LYS A 124 -19.03 -37.88 1.30
N LYS A 125 -20.21 -37.74 1.92
CA LYS A 125 -20.37 -37.59 3.38
C LYS A 125 -20.79 -38.87 4.10
N GLU A 126 -21.23 -39.88 3.36
CA GLU A 126 -21.76 -41.12 3.91
C GLU A 126 -21.16 -42.31 3.16
N TYR A 127 -20.84 -43.36 3.89
CA TYR A 127 -20.25 -44.58 3.37
C TYR A 127 -20.91 -45.77 4.05
N GLU A 128 -21.19 -46.81 3.27
CA GLU A 128 -21.64 -48.09 3.79
C GLU A 128 -20.40 -48.96 4.01
N ALA A 129 -20.30 -49.57 5.19
CA ALA A 129 -19.20 -50.46 5.56
C ALA A 129 -19.69 -51.92 5.60
N LYS A 130 -18.92 -52.83 5.02
CA LYS A 130 -19.17 -54.28 5.13
C LYS A 130 -18.94 -54.79 6.55
N VAL A 131 -19.71 -55.83 6.93
CA VAL A 131 -19.58 -56.52 8.23
C VAL A 131 -18.19 -57.13 8.44
N GLU A 132 -17.55 -57.58 7.36
CA GLU A 132 -16.20 -58.15 7.37
C GLU A 132 -15.09 -57.08 7.51
N GLY A 133 -15.48 -55.79 7.47
CA GLY A 133 -14.57 -54.65 7.44
C GLY A 133 -14.12 -54.29 6.03
N GLU A 134 -13.89 -53.00 5.79
CA GLU A 134 -13.25 -52.51 4.57
C GLU A 134 -12.59 -51.15 4.80
N THR A 135 -11.62 -50.80 3.94
CA THR A 135 -11.04 -49.46 3.95
C THR A 135 -11.96 -48.49 3.22
N ILE A 136 -12.39 -47.45 3.93
CA ILE A 136 -13.15 -46.33 3.36
C ILE A 136 -12.18 -45.19 3.01
N THR A 137 -12.17 -44.79 1.74
CA THR A 137 -11.41 -43.63 1.29
C THR A 137 -12.30 -42.38 1.27
N VAL A 138 -11.96 -41.42 2.13
CA VAL A 138 -12.60 -40.10 2.16
C VAL A 138 -11.82 -39.13 1.28
N ASN A 139 -12.39 -38.77 0.14
CA ASN A 139 -11.81 -37.76 -0.74
C ASN A 139 -12.25 -36.36 -0.29
N TYR A 140 -11.26 -35.49 -0.07
CA TYR A 140 -11.48 -34.09 0.28
C TYR A 140 -10.50 -33.17 -0.45
N GLN A 141 -10.83 -31.88 -0.51
CA GLN A 141 -9.91 -30.82 -0.90
C GLN A 141 -9.73 -29.88 0.29
N ALA A 142 -8.48 -29.60 0.67
CA ALA A 142 -8.19 -28.62 1.70
C ALA A 142 -7.05 -27.67 1.33
N THR A 143 -7.03 -26.48 1.93
CA THR A 143 -5.98 -25.45 1.75
C THR A 143 -5.27 -25.07 3.05
N GLY A 144 -5.67 -25.69 4.17
CA GLY A 144 -5.00 -25.59 5.46
C GLY A 144 -4.92 -26.95 6.14
N ASP A 145 -4.38 -26.98 7.36
CA ASP A 145 -4.23 -28.20 8.14
C ASP A 145 -5.58 -28.89 8.39
N VAL A 146 -5.64 -30.19 8.16
CA VAL A 146 -6.82 -31.02 8.37
C VAL A 146 -6.60 -31.90 9.59
N ALA A 147 -7.50 -31.80 10.57
CA ALA A 147 -7.58 -32.73 11.69
C ALA A 147 -8.74 -33.70 11.47
N VAL A 148 -8.48 -35.00 11.54
CA VAL A 148 -9.50 -36.05 11.49
C VAL A 148 -9.80 -36.47 12.93
N LYS A 149 -11.08 -36.45 13.31
CA LYS A 149 -11.56 -37.00 14.58
C LYS A 149 -12.52 -38.13 14.28
N ILE A 150 -12.18 -39.32 14.75
CA ILE A 150 -13.03 -40.51 14.67
C ILE A 150 -13.89 -40.54 15.93
N ASN A 151 -15.20 -40.70 15.74
CA ASN A 151 -16.14 -40.90 16.84
C ASN A 151 -16.73 -42.30 16.73
N GLY A 152 -15.98 -43.29 17.21
CA GLY A 152 -16.35 -44.69 17.17
C GLY A 152 -15.14 -45.61 17.26
N ASP A 153 -15.23 -46.59 18.14
CA ASP A 153 -14.18 -47.54 18.48
C ASP A 153 -13.96 -48.58 17.36
N TRP A 154 -14.93 -48.67 16.45
CA TRP A 154 -15.00 -49.62 15.33
C TRP A 154 -14.36 -49.09 14.04
N ILE A 155 -13.95 -47.81 14.02
CA ILE A 155 -13.19 -47.20 12.92
C ILE A 155 -11.77 -46.95 13.42
N THR A 156 -10.78 -47.43 12.67
CA THR A 156 -9.35 -47.33 13.00
C THR A 156 -8.57 -46.64 11.90
#